data_AF-A0A1R3F478-F1
#
_entry.id   AF-A0A1R3F478-F1
#
_cell.length_a   1.000
_cell.length_b   1.000
_cell.length_c   1.000
_cell.angle_alpha   90.00
_cell.angle_beta   90.00
_cell.angle_gamma   90.00
#
_symmetry.space_group_name_H-M   'P 1'
#
loop_
_entity.id
_entity.type
_entity.pdbx_description
1 polymer ?
#
loop_
_entity_poly.entity_id
_entity_poly.type
_entity_poly.pdbx_seq_one_letter_code
_entity_poly.pdbx_strand_id
1 'polypeptide(L)' 'MKQGIFKNLKLALGVGFGVSIHQYFFMTDGAFDFYQPPVAFAFTFVVSSIGTLLKERIMRKKEIT' A
#
# COMPACT_ATOMS: atom_id res chain seq x y z
N MET A 1 -2.83 -9.70 -13.91
CA MET A 1 -3.63 -8.50 -13.53
C MET A 1 -4.47 -8.68 -12.26
N LYS A 2 -5.50 -9.55 -12.20
CA LYS A 2 -6.37 -9.67 -10.99
C LYS A 2 -5.60 -10.00 -9.71
N GLN A 3 -4.64 -10.92 -9.74
CA GLN A 3 -3.86 -11.30 -8.55
C GLN A 3 -2.91 -10.19 -8.04
N GLY A 4 -2.34 -9.38 -8.94
CA GLY A 4 -1.43 -8.28 -8.57
C GLY A 4 -2.15 -7.15 -7.84
N ILE A 5 -3.32 -6.75 -8.33
CA ILE A 5 -4.17 -5.74 -7.68
C ILE A 5 -4.60 -6.21 -6.29
N PHE A 6 -5.04 -7.47 -6.17
CA PHE A 6 -5.42 -8.06 -4.87
C PHE A 6 -4.26 -8.11 -3.88
N LYS A 7 -3.04 -8.39 -4.33
CA LYS A 7 -1.84 -8.36 -3.49
C LYS A 7 -1.53 -6.95 -2.97
N ASN A 8 -1.61 -5.96 -3.85
CA ASN A 8 -1.34 -4.56 -3.51
C ASN A 8 -2.43 -3.99 -2.59
N LEU A 9 -3.69 -4.41 -2.78
CA LEU A 9 -4.79 -4.05 -1.90
C LEU A 9 -4.59 -4.62 -0.49
N LYS A 10 -4.23 -5.90 -0.35
CA LYS A 10 -3.94 -6.51 0.96
C LYS A 10 -2.76 -5.81 1.66
N LEU A 11 -1.71 -5.48 0.91
CA LEU A 11 -0.58 -4.73 1.43
C LEU A 11 -1.01 -3.35 1.96
N ALA A 12 -1.76 -2.61 1.15
CA ALA A 12 -2.25 -1.29 1.51
C ALA A 12 -3.15 -1.35 2.76
N LEU A 13 -4.06 -2.33 2.83
CA LEU A 13 -4.90 -2.56 4.01
C LEU A 13 -4.03 -2.81 5.24
N GLY A 14 -3.02 -3.69 5.14
CA GLY A 14 -2.09 -3.97 6.23
C GLY A 14 -1.36 -2.71 6.73
N VAL A 15 -0.93 -1.83 5.82
CA VAL A 15 -0.28 -0.57 6.18
C VAL A 15 -1.26 0.39 6.86
N GLY A 16 -2.45 0.58 6.30
CA GLY A 16 -3.48 1.43 6.93
C GLY A 16 -3.85 0.97 8.33
N PHE A 17 -4.07 -0.35 8.52
CA PHE A 17 -4.31 -0.93 9.84
C PHE A 17 -3.12 -0.78 10.78
N GLY A 18 -1.89 -1.01 10.31
CA GLY A 18 -0.68 -0.82 11.10
C GLY A 18 -0.54 0.61 11.62
N VAL A 19 -0.85 1.60 10.78
CA VAL A 19 -0.85 3.01 11.16
C VAL A 19 -1.94 3.31 12.21
N SER A 20 -3.14 2.75 12.07
CA SER A 20 -4.19 2.89 13.10
C SER A 20 -3.77 2.26 14.44
N ILE A 21 -3.22 1.04 14.42
CA ILE A 21 -2.76 0.34 15.63
C ILE A 21 -1.62 1.13 16.29
N HIS A 22 -0.66 1.60 15.49
CA HIS A 22 0.47 2.38 15.99
C HIS A 22 -0.02 3.65 16.69
N GLN A 23 -0.94 4.40 16.07
CA GLN A 23 -1.51 5.59 16.70
C GLN A 23 -2.28 5.26 17.98
N TYR A 24 -3.19 4.29 17.93
CA TYR A 24 -4.07 3.98 19.06
C TYR A 24 -3.32 3.45 20.28
N PHE A 25 -2.29 2.62 20.08
CA PHE A 25 -1.57 1.96 21.19
C PHE A 25 -0.26 2.63 21.58
N PHE A 26 0.40 3.35 20.67
CA PHE A 26 1.77 3.83 20.88
C PHE A 26 1.92 5.35 20.80
N MET A 27 0.94 6.09 20.27
CA MET A 27 0.89 7.55 20.43
C MET A 27 0.02 7.90 21.63
N THR A 28 0.66 8.04 22.79
CA THR A 28 0.00 8.18 24.10
C THR A 28 -0.48 9.62 24.39
N ASP A 29 0.06 10.62 23.68
CA ASP A 29 -0.17 12.04 24.00
C ASP A 29 -0.98 12.80 22.91
N GLY A 30 -1.36 12.14 21.82
CA GLY A 30 -2.06 12.74 20.68
C GLY A 30 -3.47 12.19 20.49
N ALA A 31 -4.43 13.04 20.14
CA ALA A 31 -5.73 12.58 19.66
C ALA A 31 -5.54 11.73 18.39
N PHE A 32 -6.36 10.70 18.22
CA PHE A 32 -6.28 9.82 17.05
C PHE A 32 -6.51 10.60 15.75
N ASP A 33 -5.53 10.59 14.84
CA ASP A 33 -5.68 11.20 13.51
C ASP A 33 -6.36 10.22 12.55
N PHE A 34 -7.62 10.51 12.23
CA PHE A 34 -8.44 9.70 11.33
C PHE A 34 -8.03 9.82 9.85
N TYR A 35 -7.21 10.80 9.47
CA TYR A 35 -6.75 10.98 8.09
C TYR A 35 -5.49 10.19 7.79
N GLN A 36 -4.61 10.03 8.77
CA GLN A 36 -3.33 9.37 8.57
C GLN A 36 -3.46 7.89 8.10
N PRO A 37 -4.35 7.05 8.67
CA PRO A 37 -4.54 5.68 8.20
C PRO A 37 -5.07 5.54 6.75
N PRO A 38 -6.15 6.23 6.34
CA PRO A 38 -6.63 6.15 4.96
C PRO A 38 -5.64 6.78 3.95
N VAL A 39 -4.89 7.82 4.34
CA VAL A 39 -3.82 8.38 3.50
C VAL A 39 -2.69 7.37 3.31
N ALA A 40 -2.23 6.73 4.38
CA ALA A 40 -1.18 5.71 4.31
C ALA A 40 -1.62 4.50 3.46
N PHE A 41 -2.90 4.09 3.60
CA PHE A 41 -3.52 3.08 2.74
C PHE A 41 -3.48 3.49 1.26
N ALA A 42 -4.03 4.66 0.92
CA ALA A 42 -4.17 5.12 -0.45
C ALA A 42 -2.80 5.29 -1.13
N PHE A 43 -1.85 5.91 -0.42
CA PHE A 43 -0.49 6.11 -0.90
C PHE A 43 0.19 4.77 -1.20
N THR A 44 0.13 3.82 -0.26
CA THR A 44 0.72 2.48 -0.42
C THR A 44 0.10 1.75 -1.61
N PHE A 45 -1.22 1.83 -1.78
CA PHE A 45 -1.92 1.19 -2.88
C PHE A 45 -1.48 1.74 -4.25
N VAL A 46 -1.39 3.07 -4.38
CA VAL A 46 -0.99 3.73 -5.63
C VAL A 46 0.45 3.40 -5.98
N VAL A 47 1.40 3.60 -5.06
CA VAL A 47 2.83 3.37 -5.29
C VAL A 47 3.10 1.91 -5.63
N SER A 48 2.52 0.97 -4.87
CA SER A 48 2.69 -0.47 -5.11
C SER A 48 2.09 -0.91 -6.45
N SER A 49 0.95 -0.35 -6.83
CA SER A 49 0.31 -0.63 -8.13
C SER A 49 1.15 -0.14 -9.30
N ILE A 50 1.70 1.08 -9.21
CA ILE A 50 2.61 1.62 -10.23
C ILE A 50 3.86 0.73 -10.33
N GLY A 51 4.49 0.37 -9.22
CA GLY A 51 5.66 -0.50 -9.20
C GLY A 51 5.38 -1.89 -9.80
N THR A 52 4.20 -2.44 -9.53
CA THR A 52 3.77 -3.72 -10.12
C THR A 52 3.60 -3.62 -11.63
N LEU A 53 2.92 -2.56 -12.11
CA LEU A 53 2.74 -2.33 -13.55
C LEU A 53 4.06 -2.09 -14.27
N LEU A 54 4.98 -1.33 -13.68
CA LEU A 54 6.32 -1.11 -14.21
C LEU A 54 7.10 -2.44 -14.30
N LYS A 55 7.09 -3.24 -13.23
CA LYS A 55 7.72 -4.56 -13.21
C LYS A 55 7.15 -5.47 -14.31
N GLU A 56 5.82 -5.54 -14.44
CA GLU A 56 5.16 -6.32 -15.50
C GLU A 56 5.60 -5.86 -16.90
N ARG A 57 5.68 -4.54 -17.15
CA ARG A 57 6.15 -3.99 -18.45
C ARG A 57 7.61 -4.34 -18.74
N ILE A 58 8.50 -4.23 -17.76
CA ILE A 58 9.93 -4.52 -17.93
C ILE A 58 10.13 -6.01 -18.22
N MET A 59 9.46 -6.90 -17.48
CA MET A 59 9.58 -8.34 -17.69
C MET A 59 9.08 -8.75 -19.08
N ARG A 60 7.95 -8.18 -19.56
CA ARG A 60 7.48 -8.44 -20.93
C ARG A 60 8.46 -7.97 -22.01
N LYS A 61 9.12 -6.82 -21.82
CA LYS A 61 10.15 -6.36 -22.78
C LYS A 61 11.37 -7.29 -22.81
N LYS A 62 11.77 -7.83 -21.66
CA LYS A 62 12.90 -8.77 -21.55
C LYS A 62 12.61 -10.14 -22.17
N GLU A 63 11.36 -10.58 -22.19
CA GLU A 63 10.97 -11.89 -22.74
C GLU A 63 10.87 -11.89 -24.27
N ILE A 64 10.77 -10.70 -24.89
CA ILE A 64 10.66 -10.52 -26.35
C ILE A 64 12.04 -10.27 -27.00
N THR A 65 13.11 -10.05 -26.21
CA THR A 65 14.49 -9.83 -26.67
C THR A 65 15.34 -11.05 -26.36
#